data_AF-A0A413B6K1-F1
#
_entry.id   AF-A0A413B6K1-F1
#
_cell.length_a   1.000
_cell.length_b   1.000
_cell.length_c   1.000
_cell.angle_alpha   90.00
_cell.angle_beta   90.00
_cell.angle_gamma   90.00
#
_symmetry.space_group_name_H-M   'P 1'
#
loop_
_entity.id
_entity.type
_entity.pdbx_description
1 polymer ?
#
loop_
_entity_poly.entity_id
_entity_poly.type
_entity_poly.pdbx_seq_one_letter_code
_entity_poly.pdbx_strand_id
1 'polypeptide(L)'
;TRVDVETVAAINLFVGTDIKYDEKEEVVNMCKAWDDHKKLGIQEGIQQGLQQGRCLEVYSLVQDGILEPEVGAKRVSMSLDDFVDAMQKAGYKIPELV
;
A
#
# COMPACT_ATOMS: atom_id res chain seq x y z
N THR A 1 0.75 26.62 13.81
CA THR A 1 -0.64 26.96 14.14
C THR A 1 -1.24 25.88 15.02
N ARG A 2 -2.02 26.24 16.04
CA ARG A 2 -2.78 25.28 16.86
C ARG A 2 -4.24 25.32 16.41
N VAL A 3 -4.88 24.17 16.28
CA VAL A 3 -6.26 24.00 15.80
C VAL A 3 -6.96 23.02 16.73
N ASP A 4 -8.23 23.23 17.05
CA ASP A 4 -9.02 22.34 17.88
C ASP A 4 -9.19 20.94 17.25
N VAL A 5 -9.33 19.91 18.09
CA VAL A 5 -9.45 18.52 17.64
C VAL A 5 -10.69 18.28 16.77
N GLU A 6 -11.79 18.99 17.00
CA GLU A 6 -13.00 18.88 16.20
C GLU A 6 -12.77 19.35 14.76
N THR A 7 -12.03 20.46 14.59
CA THR A 7 -11.62 20.96 13.27
C THR A 7 -10.67 19.98 12.58
N VAL A 8 -9.75 19.32 13.29
CA VAL A 8 -8.89 18.28 12.69
C VAL A 8 -9.71 17.07 12.26
N ALA A 9 -10.69 16.65 13.07
CA ALA A 9 -11.62 15.58 12.70
C ALA A 9 -12.42 15.93 11.44
N ALA A 10 -12.90 17.18 11.35
CA ALA A 10 -13.58 17.68 10.15
C ALA A 10 -12.65 17.68 8.92
N ILE A 11 -11.38 18.07 9.07
CA ILE A 11 -10.39 17.99 7.98
C ILE A 11 -10.20 16.55 7.51
N ASN A 12 -10.01 15.61 8.44
CA ASN A 12 -9.90 14.19 8.11
C ASN A 12 -11.12 13.70 7.33
N LEU A 13 -12.32 14.04 7.79
CA LEU A 13 -13.59 13.65 7.17
C LEU A 13 -13.78 14.24 5.75
N PHE A 14 -13.60 15.55 5.58
CA PHE A 14 -13.93 16.23 4.33
C PHE A 14 -12.83 16.11 3.26
N VAL A 15 -11.56 16.05 3.67
CA VAL A 15 -10.43 15.94 2.75
C VAL A 15 -10.07 14.48 2.49
N GLY A 16 -10.54 13.54 3.33
CA GLY A 16 -10.14 12.13 3.27
C GLY A 16 -8.70 11.94 3.73
N THR A 17 -8.25 12.75 4.69
CA THR A 17 -6.93 12.61 5.31
C THR A 17 -7.03 11.81 6.61
N ASP A 18 -5.89 11.29 7.07
CA ASP A 18 -5.78 10.56 8.33
C ASP A 18 -4.67 11.17 9.19
N ILE A 19 -4.81 12.47 9.48
CA ILE A 19 -3.89 13.19 10.37
C ILE A 19 -4.10 12.62 11.77
N LYS A 20 -3.03 12.07 12.36
CA LYS A 20 -3.05 11.52 13.71
C LYS A 20 -2.93 12.63 14.75
N TYR A 21 -3.73 12.54 15.81
CA TYR A 21 -3.71 13.45 16.95
C TYR A 21 -4.14 12.70 18.23
N ASP A 22 -3.81 13.28 19.39
CA ASP A 22 -4.27 12.76 20.68
C ASP A 22 -5.62 13.41 21.04
N GLU A 23 -6.66 12.60 21.14
CA GLU A 23 -8.02 13.05 21.50
C GLU A 23 -8.11 13.62 22.93
N LYS A 24 -7.10 13.36 23.77
CA LYS A 24 -7.04 13.94 25.13
C LYS A 24 -6.57 15.38 25.13
N GLU A 25 -5.93 15.86 24.06
CA GLU A 25 -5.56 17.26 23.92
C GLU A 25 -6.72 18.05 23.30
N GLU A 26 -6.93 19.30 23.74
CA GLU A 26 -7.98 20.15 23.16
C GLU A 26 -7.58 20.70 21.78
N VAL A 27 -6.28 20.80 21.51
CA VAL A 27 -5.75 21.43 20.30
C VAL A 27 -4.52 20.70 19.78
N VAL A 28 -4.42 20.61 18.46
CA VAL A 28 -3.34 19.95 17.72
C VAL A 28 -2.36 20.98 17.18
N ASN A 29 -1.06 20.73 17.33
CA ASN A 29 -0.05 21.47 16.57
C ASN A 29 -0.05 20.98 15.11
N MET A 30 -0.71 21.72 14.24
CA MET A 30 -0.89 21.32 12.83
C MET A 30 0.41 21.15 12.07
N CYS A 31 1.44 21.97 12.35
CA CYS A 31 2.72 21.85 11.66
C CYS A 31 3.38 20.49 11.98
N LYS A 32 3.39 20.12 13.26
CA LYS A 32 3.94 18.84 13.69
C LYS A 32 3.10 17.66 13.17
N ALA A 33 1.77 17.73 13.32
CA ALA A 33 0.88 16.67 12.89
C ALA A 33 0.98 16.43 11.36
N TRP A 34 1.12 17.49 10.57
CA TRP A 34 1.32 17.39 9.13
C TRP A 34 2.69 16.80 8.76
N ASP A 35 3.76 17.25 9.42
CA ASP A 35 5.10 16.69 9.20
C ASP A 35 5.16 15.20 9.52
N ASP A 36 4.51 14.77 10.60
CA ASP A 36 4.45 13.37 11.00
C ASP A 36 3.57 12.55 10.05
N HIS A 37 2.41 13.08 9.63
CA HIS A 37 1.56 12.46 8.61
C HIS A 37 2.32 12.27 7.28
N LYS A 38 3.08 13.29 6.83
CA LYS A 38 3.91 13.21 5.63
C LYS A 38 4.98 12.12 5.75
N LYS A 39 5.67 12.03 6.89
CA LYS A 39 6.71 10.99 7.11
C LYS A 39 6.10 9.59 7.06
N LEU A 40 4.95 9.38 7.71
CA LEU A 40 4.23 8.11 7.67
C LEU A 40 3.83 7.76 6.24
N GLY A 41 3.22 8.69 5.49
CA GLY A 41 2.85 8.46 4.10
C GLY A 41 4.05 8.09 3.20
N ILE A 42 5.23 8.70 3.42
CA ILE A 42 6.46 8.31 2.72
C ILE A 42 6.89 6.89 3.09
N GLN A 43 6.87 6.53 4.37
CA GLN A 43 7.24 5.19 4.82
C GLN A 43 6.30 4.12 4.27
N GLU A 44 4.99 4.35 4.33
CA GLU A 44 3.97 3.47 3.76
C GLU A 44 4.15 3.33 2.25
N GLY A 45 4.37 4.44 1.54
CA GLY A 45 4.65 4.44 0.11
C GLY A 45 5.89 3.62 -0.27
N ILE A 46 6.97 3.72 0.51
CA ILE A 46 8.18 2.90 0.31
C ILE A 46 7.87 1.41 0.52
N GLN A 47 7.16 1.07 1.60
CA GLN A 47 6.79 -0.33 1.89
C GLN A 47 5.89 -0.91 0.80
N GLN A 48 4.86 -0.17 0.37
CA GLN A 48 3.98 -0.56 -0.72
C GLN A 48 4.76 -0.71 -2.03
N GLY A 49 5.65 0.22 -2.35
CA GLY A 49 6.49 0.16 -3.55
C GLY A 49 7.43 -1.05 -3.54
N LEU A 50 8.02 -1.40 -2.40
CA LEU A 50 8.86 -2.59 -2.26
C LEU A 50 8.04 -3.88 -2.47
N GLN A 51 6.86 -3.96 -1.88
CA GLN A 51 5.96 -5.10 -2.05
C GLN A 51 5.49 -5.23 -3.50
N GLN A 52 5.12 -4.12 -4.14
CA GLN A 52 4.74 -4.08 -5.56
C GLN A 52 5.91 -4.53 -6.45
N GLY A 53 7.11 -4.03 -6.21
CA GLY A 53 8.32 -4.43 -6.94
C GLY A 53 8.59 -5.93 -6.83
N ARG A 54 8.44 -6.50 -5.63
CA ARG A 54 8.55 -7.96 -5.42
C ARG A 54 7.50 -8.74 -6.20
N CYS A 55 6.25 -8.29 -6.21
CA CYS A 55 5.21 -8.93 -7.02
C CYS A 55 5.55 -8.91 -8.51
N LEU A 56 5.97 -7.76 -9.05
CA LEU A 56 6.32 -7.62 -10.47
C LEU A 56 7.51 -8.49 -10.87
N GLU A 57 8.53 -8.60 -10.02
CA GLU A 57 9.66 -9.51 -10.25
C GLU A 57 9.18 -10.96 -10.35
N VAL A 58 8.35 -11.42 -9.41
CA VAL A 58 7.80 -12.78 -9.42
C VAL A 58 6.90 -13.01 -10.63
N TYR A 59 6.09 -12.02 -11.02
CA TYR A 59 5.26 -12.10 -12.23
C TYR A 59 6.10 -12.28 -13.49
N SER A 60 7.20 -11.54 -13.64
CA SER A 60 8.12 -11.71 -14.77
C SER A 60 8.70 -13.12 -14.80
N LEU A 61 9.17 -13.64 -13.66
CA LEU A 61 9.75 -14.97 -13.57
C LEU A 61 8.74 -16.07 -13.93
N VAL A 62 7.47 -15.91 -13.57
CA VAL A 62 6.40 -16.83 -13.97
C VAL A 62 6.13 -16.70 -15.47
N GLN A 63 5.99 -15.48 -16.00
CA GLN A 63 5.77 -15.27 -17.44
C GLN A 63 6.91 -15.85 -18.30
N ASP A 64 8.14 -15.74 -17.83
CA ASP A 64 9.33 -16.28 -18.51
C ASP A 64 9.44 -17.82 -18.37
N GLY A 65 8.51 -18.46 -17.65
CA GLY A 65 8.48 -19.90 -17.41
C GLY A 65 9.57 -20.39 -16.45
N ILE A 66 10.25 -19.49 -15.73
CA ILE A 66 11.29 -19.81 -14.75
C ILE A 66 10.66 -20.33 -13.45
N LEU A 67 9.49 -19.80 -13.08
CA LEU A 67 8.71 -20.25 -11.94
C LEU A 67 7.35 -20.79 -12.37
N GLU A 68 6.93 -21.89 -11.75
CA GLU A 68 5.53 -22.32 -11.81
C GLU A 68 4.62 -21.30 -11.12
N PRO A 69 3.41 -21.04 -11.62
CA PRO A 69 2.46 -20.09 -11.03
C PRO A 69 2.20 -20.33 -9.54
N GLU A 70 2.09 -21.59 -9.12
CA GLU A 70 1.86 -21.99 -7.72
C GLU A 70 3.04 -21.61 -6.81
N VAL A 71 4.27 -21.70 -7.33
CA VAL A 71 5.48 -21.28 -6.62
C VAL A 71 5.52 -19.75 -6.54
N GLY A 72 5.16 -19.06 -7.63
CA GLY A 72 5.03 -17.61 -7.68
C GLY A 72 4.06 -17.09 -6.61
N ALA A 73 2.83 -17.62 -6.60
CA ALA A 73 1.79 -17.26 -5.65
C ALA A 73 2.25 -17.40 -4.19
N LYS A 74 2.88 -18.55 -3.85
CA LYS A 74 3.44 -18.79 -2.51
C LYS A 74 4.51 -17.77 -2.11
N ARG A 75 5.40 -17.37 -3.03
CA ARG A 75 6.48 -16.41 -2.75
C ARG A 75 5.97 -15.03 -2.37
N VAL A 76 4.83 -14.62 -2.92
CA VAL A 76 4.19 -13.34 -2.61
C VAL A 76 3.02 -13.48 -1.64
N SER A 77 2.87 -14.66 -1.01
CA SER A 77 1.84 -14.95 0.00
C SER A 77 0.41 -14.72 -0.51
N MET A 78 0.15 -15.03 -1.78
CA MET A 78 -1.16 -14.97 -2.41
C MET A 78 -1.71 -16.37 -2.66
N SER A 79 -3.04 -16.50 -2.76
CA SER A 79 -3.64 -17.69 -3.37
C SER A 79 -3.27 -17.75 -4.86
N LEU A 80 -3.38 -18.93 -5.48
CA LEU A 80 -3.11 -19.05 -6.92
C LEU A 80 -4.07 -18.17 -7.74
N ASP A 81 -5.35 -18.16 -7.39
CA ASP A 81 -6.36 -17.38 -8.10
C ASP A 81 -6.10 -15.87 -7.97
N ASP A 82 -5.84 -15.37 -6.75
CA ASP A 82 -5.52 -13.96 -6.53
C ASP A 82 -4.23 -13.54 -7.27
N PHE A 83 -3.25 -14.45 -7.33
CA PHE A 83 -1.98 -14.22 -8.02
C PHE A 83 -2.18 -14.12 -9.53
N VAL A 84 -2.95 -15.04 -10.11
CA VAL A 84 -3.33 -15.06 -11.54
C VAL A 84 -4.08 -13.78 -11.91
N ASP A 85 -5.08 -13.41 -11.12
CA ASP A 85 -5.84 -12.17 -11.30
C ASP A 85 -4.94 -10.93 -11.25
N ALA A 86 -4.01 -10.89 -10.29
CA ALA A 86 -3.11 -9.76 -10.13
C ALA A 86 -2.08 -9.66 -11.27
N MET A 87 -1.54 -10.79 -11.73
CA MET A 87 -0.68 -10.84 -12.91
C MET A 87 -1.38 -10.30 -14.15
N GLN A 88 -2.60 -10.77 -14.42
CA GLN A 88 -3.39 -10.34 -15.57
C GLN A 88 -3.71 -8.84 -15.50
N LYS A 89 -4.13 -8.33 -14.32
CA LYS A 89 -4.37 -6.89 -14.10
C LYS A 89 -3.10 -6.05 -14.31
N ALA A 90 -1.92 -6.61 -14.01
CA ALA A 90 -0.63 -5.98 -14.24
C ALA A 90 -0.12 -6.13 -15.69
N GLY A 91 -0.85 -6.81 -16.57
CA GLY A 91 -0.51 -6.97 -17.99
C GLY A 91 0.45 -8.11 -18.30
N TYR A 92 0.70 -9.02 -17.35
CA TYR A 92 1.53 -10.21 -17.56
C TYR A 92 0.71 -11.37 -18.12
N LYS A 93 1.36 -12.17 -18.96
CA LYS A 93 0.82 -13.43 -19.47
C LYS A 93 1.18 -14.55 -18.52
N ILE A 94 0.22 -15.42 -18.26
CA ILE A 94 0.47 -16.67 -17.55
C ILE A 94 0.79 -17.71 -18.62
N PRO A 95 1.95 -18.39 -18.55
CA PRO A 95 2.22 -19.52 -19.44
C PRO A 95 1.06 -20.49 -19.32
N GLU A 96 0.57 -21.02 -20.45
CA GLU A 96 -0.54 -21.98 -20.42
C GLU A 96 -0.22 -23.05 -19.38
N LEU A 97 -1.15 -23.27 -18.43
CA LEU A 97 -1.13 -24.42 -17.52
C LEU A 97 -1.36 -25.65 -18.40
N VAL A 98 -0.30 -26.10 -19.08
CA VAL A 98 -0.31 -27.24 -20.02
C VAL A 98 -0.73 -28.52 -19.32
#